data_AF-A0A1M7KDZ8-F1
#
_entry.id   AF-A0A1M7KDZ8-F1
#
_cell.length_a   1.000
_cell.length_b   1.000
_cell.length_c   1.000
_cell.angle_alpha   90.00
_cell.angle_beta   90.00
_cell.angle_gamma   90.00
#
_symmetry.space_group_name_H-M   'P 1'
#
loop_
_entity.id
_entity.type
_entity.pdbx_description
1 polymer ?
#
loop_
_entity_poly.entity_id
_entity_poly.type
_entity_poly.pdbx_seq_one_letter_code
_entity_poly.pdbx_strand_id
1 'polypeptide(L)'
;MLTPCRMRIETTMSDHSADSPPIQSVAYHPDETLAPFQFEPCGDRCVILVFGSVFSLDLNRQAASVGSRLRDLAAQGLLPGVTDVVSAMVTVGVHYAPEQVATLHPDVSPYASMCTLISQGLKASQHTAGQNGSFIEIPVCYAPEYAPDLEDIARACLITVDEVIAAHSAQWLDVLMVGSRRAILI
;
A
#
# COMPACT_ATOMS: atom_id res chain seq x y z
N MET A 1 3.33 -30.10 -6.55
CA MET A 1 2.27 -29.86 -5.54
C MET A 1 2.26 -28.36 -5.27
N LEU A 2 1.09 -27.71 -5.26
CA LEU A 2 0.99 -26.27 -4.99
C LEU A 2 0.70 -26.06 -3.50
N THR A 3 1.43 -25.17 -2.85
CA THR A 3 1.21 -24.79 -1.45
C THR A 3 0.64 -23.37 -1.40
N PRO A 4 -0.45 -23.12 -0.67
CA PRO A 4 -1.04 -21.78 -0.60
C PRO A 4 -0.17 -20.86 0.27
N CYS A 5 0.20 -19.71 -0.27
CA CYS A 5 0.78 -18.60 0.48
C CYS A 5 -0.29 -17.56 0.79
N ARG A 6 -0.34 -17.15 2.05
CA ARG A 6 -1.41 -16.33 2.60
C ARG A 6 -0.98 -14.87 2.66
N MET A 7 -1.66 -14.01 1.90
CA MET A 7 -1.37 -12.58 1.86
C MET A 7 -2.58 -11.75 2.26
N ARG A 8 -2.34 -10.70 3.03
CA ARG A 8 -3.31 -9.66 3.32
C ARG A 8 -3.00 -8.45 2.43
N ILE A 9 -3.98 -8.04 1.65
CA ILE A 9 -3.94 -6.85 0.80
C ILE A 9 -4.95 -5.85 1.32
N GLU A 10 -4.57 -4.59 1.46
CA GLU A 10 -5.57 -3.54 1.63
C GLU A 10 -6.26 -3.26 0.30
N THR A 11 -7.55 -3.61 0.22
CA THR A 11 -8.39 -3.35 -0.96
C THR A 11 -9.45 -2.33 -0.61
N THR A 12 -9.69 -1.39 -1.52
CA THR A 12 -10.93 -0.62 -1.54
C THR A 12 -12.08 -1.52 -1.93
N MET A 13 -13.22 -1.39 -1.23
CA MET A 13 -14.47 -2.04 -1.63
C MET A 13 -14.94 -1.48 -2.98
N SER A 14 -14.52 -2.12 -4.05
CA SER A 14 -15.20 -2.10 -5.34
C SER A 14 -14.97 -3.44 -6.03
N ASP A 15 -15.67 -4.49 -5.56
CA ASP A 15 -16.28 -5.46 -6.47
C ASP A 15 -17.28 -6.39 -5.75
N HIS A 16 -18.41 -6.59 -6.41
CA HIS A 16 -19.55 -7.43 -6.01
C HIS A 16 -19.40 -8.82 -6.66
N SER A 17 -19.12 -9.86 -5.87
CA SER A 17 -19.60 -11.23 -6.13
C SER A 17 -19.23 -12.14 -4.96
N ALA A 18 -20.27 -12.61 -4.26
CA ALA A 18 -20.20 -13.49 -3.10
C ALA A 18 -20.04 -14.95 -3.53
N ASP A 19 -19.09 -15.68 -2.92
CA ASP A 19 -19.33 -16.95 -2.23
C ASP A 19 -18.03 -17.39 -1.48
N SER A 20 -17.97 -17.19 -0.16
CA SER A 20 -16.92 -17.77 0.70
C SER A 20 -17.40 -17.81 2.15
N PRO A 21 -17.04 -18.86 2.93
CA PRO A 21 -17.60 -19.10 4.25
C PRO A 21 -17.15 -18.03 5.27
N PRO A 22 -17.88 -17.86 6.38
CA PRO A 22 -17.62 -16.78 7.31
C PRO A 22 -16.32 -17.03 8.08
N ILE A 23 -15.27 -16.28 7.75
CA ILE A 23 -14.03 -16.24 8.53
C ILE A 23 -14.20 -15.15 9.59
N GLN A 24 -14.00 -15.53 10.86
CA GLN A 24 -14.13 -14.63 12.01
C GLN A 24 -13.22 -13.40 11.84
N SER A 25 -13.86 -12.26 11.60
CA SER A 25 -13.25 -10.95 11.58
C SER A 25 -12.72 -10.61 12.97
N VAL A 26 -11.40 -10.58 13.15
CA VAL A 26 -10.83 -9.78 14.23
C VAL A 26 -11.00 -8.33 13.81
N ALA A 27 -12.01 -7.67 14.35
CA ALA A 27 -12.24 -6.25 14.15
C ALA A 27 -11.02 -5.50 14.71
N TYR A 28 -10.16 -5.00 13.82
CA TYR A 28 -9.17 -4.01 14.17
C TYR A 28 -9.93 -2.69 14.37
N HIS A 29 -9.89 -2.16 15.59
CA HIS A 29 -10.37 -0.82 15.89
C HIS A 29 -9.18 0.14 15.70
N PRO A 30 -9.07 0.87 14.57
CA PRO A 30 -8.08 1.93 14.47
C PRO A 30 -8.40 2.98 15.52
N ASP A 31 -7.39 3.40 16.28
CA ASP A 31 -7.45 4.65 17.02
C ASP A 31 -7.66 5.76 15.98
N GLU A 32 -8.83 6.40 15.96
CA GLU A 32 -9.38 7.22 14.85
C GLU A 32 -8.62 8.52 14.55
N THR A 33 -7.41 8.68 15.06
CA THR A 33 -6.57 9.86 14.81
C THR A 33 -5.45 9.49 13.86
N LEU A 34 -5.52 9.95 12.60
CA LEU A 34 -4.39 9.91 11.66
C LEU A 34 -3.14 10.45 12.38
N ALA A 35 -2.13 9.61 12.60
CA ALA A 35 -0.84 10.08 13.08
C ALA A 35 -0.33 11.21 12.16
N PRO A 36 0.32 12.24 12.71
CA PRO A 36 0.78 13.38 11.93
C PRO A 36 1.78 12.91 10.87
N PHE A 37 1.57 13.34 9.62
CA PHE A 37 2.51 13.14 8.52
C PHE A 37 3.17 14.47 8.15
N GLN A 38 4.36 14.38 7.54
CA GLN A 38 5.10 15.53 7.03
C GLN A 38 5.17 15.47 5.50
N PHE A 39 5.23 16.63 4.86
CA PHE A 39 5.45 16.73 3.41
C PHE A 39 6.93 16.94 3.13
N GLU A 40 7.46 16.14 2.21
CA GLU A 40 8.80 16.30 1.66
C GLU A 40 8.73 16.43 0.13
N PRO A 41 9.44 17.41 -0.46
CA PRO A 41 9.56 17.49 -1.91
C PRO A 41 10.44 16.37 -2.45
N CYS A 42 10.02 15.73 -3.54
CA CYS A 42 10.82 14.74 -4.27
C CYS A 42 10.94 15.16 -5.74
N GLY A 43 11.91 16.03 -6.01
CA GLY A 43 12.03 16.72 -7.29
C GLY A 43 10.83 17.64 -7.56
N ASP A 44 10.63 18.01 -8.83
CA ASP A 44 9.64 19.04 -9.21
C ASP A 44 8.24 18.49 -9.46
N ARG A 45 8.08 17.15 -9.43
CA ARG A 45 6.87 16.45 -9.87
C ARG A 45 6.32 15.46 -8.85
N CYS A 46 6.87 15.42 -7.63
CA CYS A 46 6.39 14.53 -6.58
C CYS A 46 6.45 15.18 -5.21
N VAL A 47 5.43 14.93 -4.41
CA VAL A 47 5.42 15.21 -2.97
C VAL A 47 5.28 13.89 -2.22
N ILE A 48 6.12 13.70 -1.20
CA ILE A 48 6.09 12.54 -0.34
C ILE A 48 5.41 12.92 0.97
N LEU A 49 4.42 12.14 1.38
CA LEU A 49 3.87 12.14 2.73
C LEU A 49 4.64 11.11 3.54
N VAL A 50 5.31 11.55 4.61
CA VAL A 50 6.09 10.70 5.51
C VAL A 50 5.34 10.52 6.82
N PHE A 51 4.96 9.28 7.15
CA PHE A 51 4.23 8.94 8.37
C PHE A 51 5.15 8.53 9.51
N GLY A 52 6.38 8.11 9.20
CA GLY A 52 7.42 7.84 10.19
C GLY A 52 8.77 7.55 9.54
N SER A 53 9.82 7.61 10.35
CA SER A 53 11.19 7.25 9.95
C SER A 53 11.54 5.79 10.22
N VAL A 54 10.72 5.10 11.03
CA VAL A 54 10.87 3.69 11.38
C VAL A 54 9.63 2.94 10.93
N PHE A 55 9.83 1.79 10.31
CA PHE A 55 8.75 0.93 9.87
C PHE A 55 7.93 0.41 11.06
N SER A 56 6.61 0.50 10.95
CA SER A 56 5.67 -0.29 11.74
C SER A 56 4.48 -0.68 10.86
N LEU A 57 3.82 -1.79 11.20
CA LEU A 57 2.63 -2.24 10.47
C LEU A 57 1.50 -1.20 10.53
N ASP A 58 1.31 -0.53 11.67
CA ASP A 58 0.27 0.50 11.81
C ASP A 58 0.54 1.71 10.90
N LEU A 59 1.79 2.18 10.82
CA LEU A 59 2.16 3.28 9.93
C LEU A 59 2.05 2.87 8.46
N ASN A 60 2.35 1.61 8.13
CA ASN A 60 2.17 1.10 6.78
C ASN A 60 0.69 1.05 6.37
N ARG A 61 -0.18 0.53 7.25
CA ARG A 61 -1.64 0.53 7.04
C ARG A 61 -2.18 1.94 6.91
N GLN A 62 -1.70 2.87 7.73
CA GLN A 62 -2.06 4.27 7.61
C GLN A 62 -1.64 4.87 6.25
N ALA A 63 -0.40 4.62 5.81
CA ALA A 63 0.10 5.10 4.52
C ALA A 63 -0.67 4.47 3.34
N ALA A 64 -0.99 3.18 3.41
CA ALA A 64 -1.78 2.50 2.39
C ALA A 64 -3.22 3.03 2.33
N SER A 65 -3.88 3.22 3.48
CA SER A 65 -5.20 3.87 3.60
C SER A 65 -5.21 5.30 3.05
N VAL A 66 -4.22 6.13 3.42
CA VAL A 66 -4.11 7.50 2.89
C VAL A 66 -3.85 7.49 1.38
N GLY A 67 -2.93 6.66 0.90
CA GLY A 67 -2.66 6.55 -0.54
C GLY A 67 -3.88 6.10 -1.32
N SER A 68 -4.70 5.21 -0.75
CA SER A 68 -5.96 4.80 -1.37
C SER A 68 -6.95 5.96 -1.48
N ARG A 69 -7.15 6.70 -0.40
CA ARG A 69 -8.04 7.86 -0.39
C ARG A 69 -7.59 8.94 -1.37
N LEU A 70 -6.27 9.13 -1.52
CA LEU A 70 -5.71 10.07 -2.50
C LEU A 70 -5.95 9.60 -3.94
N ARG A 71 -5.86 8.29 -4.22
CA ARG A 71 -6.27 7.74 -5.53
C ARG A 71 -7.75 7.99 -5.81
N ASP A 72 -8.62 7.76 -4.82
CA ASP A 72 -10.06 7.98 -4.97
C ASP A 72 -10.38 9.47 -5.24
N LEU A 73 -9.74 10.38 -4.50
CA LEU A 73 -9.87 11.83 -4.71
C LEU A 73 -9.35 12.26 -6.09
N ALA A 74 -8.22 11.71 -6.54
CA ALA A 74 -7.69 11.97 -7.88
C ALA A 74 -8.62 11.46 -8.98
N ALA A 75 -9.17 10.25 -8.83
CA ALA A 75 -10.13 9.66 -9.77
C ALA A 75 -11.45 10.46 -9.86
N GLN A 76 -11.87 11.10 -8.76
CA GLN A 76 -13.01 12.02 -8.72
C GLN A 76 -12.70 13.42 -9.27
N GLY A 77 -11.46 13.69 -9.68
CA GLY A 77 -11.03 15.01 -10.17
C GLY A 77 -10.85 16.06 -9.07
N LEU A 78 -10.86 15.66 -7.79
CA LEU A 78 -10.71 16.56 -6.64
C LEU A 78 -9.25 16.91 -6.34
N LEU A 79 -8.30 16.21 -6.97
CA LEU A 79 -6.87 16.52 -6.93
C LEU A 79 -6.36 16.80 -8.36
N PRO A 80 -6.67 17.98 -8.92
CA PRO A 80 -6.29 18.29 -10.30
C PRO A 80 -4.76 18.31 -10.46
N GLY A 81 -4.28 17.73 -11.55
CA GLY A 81 -2.86 17.61 -11.86
C GLY A 81 -2.16 16.42 -11.20
N VAL A 82 -2.81 15.67 -10.30
CA VAL A 82 -2.26 14.39 -9.83
C VAL A 82 -2.29 13.37 -10.96
N THR A 83 -1.15 12.72 -11.17
CA THR A 83 -0.91 11.74 -12.24
C THR A 83 -0.78 10.32 -11.70
N ASP A 84 -0.25 10.16 -10.49
CA ASP A 84 -0.13 8.85 -9.84
C ASP A 84 0.00 9.00 -8.32
N VAL A 85 -0.37 7.95 -7.58
CA VAL A 85 -0.23 7.88 -6.11
C VAL A 85 0.26 6.50 -5.69
N VAL A 86 1.46 6.47 -5.13
CA VAL A 86 2.18 5.26 -4.77
C VAL A 86 2.38 5.19 -3.26
N SER A 87 1.83 4.16 -2.62
CA SER A 87 2.10 3.86 -1.20
C SER A 87 3.32 2.95 -1.11
N ALA A 88 4.30 3.31 -0.27
CA ALA A 88 5.51 2.55 -0.05
C ALA A 88 5.88 2.54 1.44
N MET A 89 5.65 1.41 2.11
CA MET A 89 5.88 1.26 3.55
C MET A 89 5.18 2.38 4.35
N VAL A 90 5.93 3.23 5.04
CA VAL A 90 5.43 4.34 5.88
C VAL A 90 5.39 5.68 5.13
N THR A 91 5.33 5.64 3.81
CA THR A 91 5.29 6.83 2.94
C THR A 91 4.27 6.71 1.82
N VAL A 92 3.81 7.86 1.33
CA VAL A 92 2.99 7.96 0.10
C VAL A 92 3.58 9.00 -0.82
N GLY A 93 3.98 8.61 -2.02
CA GLY A 93 4.38 9.51 -3.09
C GLY A 93 3.18 9.92 -3.94
N VAL A 94 2.97 11.22 -4.11
CA VAL A 94 1.95 11.79 -4.99
C VAL A 94 2.66 12.49 -6.14
N HIS A 95 2.56 11.88 -7.32
CA HIS A 95 3.11 12.43 -8.56
C HIS A 95 2.12 13.38 -9.21
N TYR A 96 2.58 14.54 -9.66
CA TYR A 96 1.72 15.55 -10.27
C TYR A 96 2.40 16.27 -11.44
N ALA A 97 1.57 16.85 -12.32
CA ALA A 97 1.97 17.70 -13.42
C ALA A 97 2.06 19.17 -12.95
N PRO A 98 3.26 19.71 -12.67
CA PRO A 98 3.42 21.05 -12.11
C PRO A 98 2.91 22.13 -13.06
N GLU A 99 2.93 21.91 -14.37
CA GLU A 99 2.45 22.85 -15.39
C GLU A 99 0.93 23.06 -15.28
N GLN A 100 0.19 21.97 -15.02
CA GLN A 100 -1.25 22.03 -14.80
C GLN A 100 -1.58 22.71 -13.46
N VAL A 101 -0.84 22.37 -12.40
CA VAL A 101 -1.04 22.98 -11.08
C VAL A 101 -0.72 24.48 -11.11
N ALA A 102 0.36 24.88 -11.78
CA ALA A 102 0.75 26.29 -11.96
C ALA A 102 -0.31 27.08 -12.75
N THR A 103 -0.99 26.44 -13.70
CA THR A 103 -2.08 27.09 -14.46
C THR A 103 -3.29 27.37 -13.56
N LEU A 104 -3.61 26.48 -12.62
CA LEU A 104 -4.73 26.63 -11.69
C LEU A 104 -4.40 27.57 -10.52
N HIS A 105 -3.14 27.60 -10.11
CA HIS A 105 -2.64 28.38 -8.97
C HIS A 105 -1.38 29.17 -9.35
N PRO A 106 -1.50 30.22 -10.18
CA PRO A 106 -0.35 30.94 -10.73
C PRO A 106 0.47 31.71 -9.68
N ASP A 107 -0.16 32.09 -8.56
CA ASP A 107 0.46 32.91 -7.52
C ASP A 107 1.22 32.09 -6.46
N VAL A 108 1.14 30.76 -6.51
CA VAL A 108 1.70 29.85 -5.50
C VAL A 108 2.53 28.78 -6.18
N SER A 109 3.62 28.33 -5.54
CA SER A 109 4.42 27.25 -6.11
C SER A 109 3.57 25.97 -6.30
N PRO A 110 3.80 25.18 -7.37
CA PRO A 110 3.07 23.94 -7.61
C PRO A 110 3.12 22.98 -6.42
N TYR A 111 4.29 22.88 -5.77
CA TYR A 111 4.49 22.10 -4.55
C TYR A 111 3.55 22.55 -3.42
N ALA A 112 3.55 23.84 -3.06
CA ALA A 112 2.74 24.35 -1.96
C ALA A 112 1.24 24.24 -2.24
N SER A 113 0.84 24.44 -3.49
CA SER A 113 -0.54 24.23 -3.96
C SER A 113 -0.96 22.77 -3.78
N MET A 114 -0.10 21.82 -4.20
CA MET A 114 -0.37 20.40 -4.05
C MET A 114 -0.46 19.97 -2.58
N CYS A 115 0.47 20.41 -1.72
CA CYS A 115 0.40 20.15 -0.28
C CYS A 115 -0.92 20.64 0.34
N THR A 116 -1.41 21.79 -0.11
CA THR A 116 -2.68 22.37 0.35
C THR A 116 -3.87 21.56 -0.14
N LEU A 117 -3.92 21.20 -1.43
CA LEU A 117 -4.97 20.37 -2.03
C LEU A 117 -5.07 19.00 -1.34
N ILE A 118 -3.94 18.33 -1.14
CA ILE A 118 -3.86 17.04 -0.44
C ILE A 118 -4.39 17.18 1.00
N SER A 119 -3.94 18.21 1.72
CA SER A 119 -4.36 18.45 3.11
C SER A 119 -5.87 18.70 3.20
N GLN A 120 -6.45 19.45 2.27
CA GLN A 120 -7.88 19.73 2.23
C GLN A 120 -8.70 18.49 1.85
N GLY A 121 -8.28 17.75 0.82
CA GLY A 121 -8.93 16.52 0.39
C GLY A 121 -8.95 15.46 1.49
N LEU A 122 -7.82 15.27 2.18
CA LEU A 122 -7.73 14.32 3.29
C LEU A 122 -8.57 14.75 4.50
N LYS A 123 -8.73 16.04 4.78
CA LYS A 123 -9.63 16.52 5.84
C LYS A 123 -11.10 16.27 5.48
N ALA A 124 -11.50 16.57 4.24
CA ALA A 124 -12.88 16.36 3.77
C ALA A 124 -13.28 14.88 3.78
N SER A 125 -12.34 13.98 3.49
CA SER A 125 -12.57 12.53 3.41
C SER A 125 -12.48 11.80 4.77
N GLN A 126 -12.27 12.48 5.90
CA GLN A 126 -12.19 11.81 7.22
C GLN A 126 -13.49 11.08 7.65
N HIS A 127 -14.61 11.30 6.93
CA HIS A 127 -15.91 10.70 7.23
C HIS A 127 -16.17 9.35 6.56
N THR A 128 -15.21 8.78 5.82
CA THR A 128 -15.42 7.51 5.12
C THR A 128 -14.93 6.34 5.99
N ALA A 129 -15.87 5.47 6.40
CA ALA A 129 -15.66 4.34 7.29
C ALA A 129 -14.58 3.36 6.80
N GLY A 130 -13.97 2.65 7.77
CA GLY A 130 -12.72 1.90 7.66
C GLY A 130 -12.59 0.94 6.48
N GLN A 131 -11.38 0.92 5.91
CA GLN A 131 -10.93 -0.07 4.93
C GLN A 131 -10.74 -1.41 5.65
N ASN A 132 -11.44 -2.45 5.19
CA ASN A 132 -11.15 -3.82 5.62
C ASN A 132 -10.10 -4.41 4.68
N GLY A 133 -8.99 -4.91 5.24
CA GLY A 133 -8.02 -5.67 4.47
C GLY A 133 -8.67 -6.94 3.89
N SER A 134 -8.46 -7.18 2.60
CA SER A 134 -8.79 -8.45 1.96
C SER A 134 -7.70 -9.48 2.22
N PHE A 135 -8.13 -10.72 2.40
CA PHE A 135 -7.24 -11.86 2.59
C PHE A 135 -7.27 -12.68 1.32
N ILE A 136 -6.11 -12.90 0.71
CA ILE A 136 -5.96 -13.69 -0.50
C ILE A 136 -5.01 -14.86 -0.26
N GLU A 137 -5.29 -16.00 -0.89
CA GLU A 137 -4.35 -17.11 -0.97
C GLU A 137 -3.79 -17.20 -2.40
N ILE A 138 -2.46 -17.22 -2.51
CA ILE A 138 -1.75 -17.35 -3.79
C ILE A 138 -1.17 -18.77 -3.84
N PRO A 139 -1.52 -19.61 -4.82
CA PRO A 139 -0.91 -20.93 -4.98
C PRO A 139 0.54 -20.79 -5.46
N VAL A 140 1.49 -21.35 -4.70
CA VAL A 140 2.93 -21.30 -5.02
C VAL A 140 3.45 -22.69 -5.36
N CYS A 141 4.24 -22.79 -6.43
CA CYS A 141 4.90 -24.02 -6.86
C CYS A 141 6.35 -24.04 -6.37
N TYR A 142 6.67 -25.02 -5.51
CA TYR A 142 8.03 -25.25 -4.99
C TYR A 142 8.76 -26.39 -5.71
N ALA A 143 8.33 -26.76 -6.93
CA ALA A 143 9.04 -27.80 -7.67
C ALA A 143 10.46 -27.30 -8.03
N PRO A 144 11.49 -28.17 -7.96
CA PRO A 144 12.88 -27.76 -8.18
C PRO A 144 13.12 -27.04 -9.52
N GLU A 145 12.34 -27.37 -10.56
CA GLU A 145 12.41 -26.72 -11.88
C GLU A 145 11.96 -25.26 -11.89
N TYR A 146 11.10 -24.84 -10.94
CA TYR A 146 10.61 -23.45 -10.81
C TYR A 146 11.20 -22.73 -9.59
N ALA A 147 11.82 -23.45 -8.66
CA ALA A 147 12.42 -22.92 -7.45
C ALA A 147 13.88 -23.41 -7.30
N PRO A 148 14.78 -23.09 -8.25
CA PRO A 148 16.14 -23.61 -8.26
C PRO A 148 16.96 -23.19 -7.03
N ASP A 149 16.63 -22.03 -6.44
CA ASP A 149 17.34 -21.48 -5.28
C ASP A 149 16.89 -22.11 -3.94
N LEU A 150 15.82 -22.92 -3.92
CA LEU A 150 15.20 -23.39 -2.68
C LEU A 150 16.13 -24.27 -1.84
N GLU A 151 16.94 -25.12 -2.49
CA GLU A 151 17.93 -25.96 -1.81
C GLU A 151 19.07 -25.13 -1.20
N ASP A 152 19.48 -24.07 -1.89
CA ASP A 152 20.53 -23.16 -1.42
C ASP A 152 20.04 -22.32 -0.23
N ILE A 153 18.77 -21.88 -0.26
CA ILE A 153 18.11 -21.20 0.87
C ILE A 153 18.07 -22.14 2.09
N ALA A 154 17.61 -23.38 1.91
CA ALA A 154 17.54 -24.37 2.97
C ALA A 154 18.94 -24.59 3.61
N ARG A 155 19.98 -24.72 2.78
CA ARG A 155 21.37 -24.87 3.24
C ARG A 155 21.88 -23.64 3.99
N ALA A 156 21.58 -22.44 3.50
CA ALA A 156 22.00 -21.19 4.13
C ALA A 156 21.30 -20.95 5.48
N CYS A 157 20.04 -21.37 5.60
CA CYS A 157 19.24 -21.28 6.81
C CYS A 157 19.43 -22.47 7.79
N LEU A 158 20.23 -23.48 7.41
CA LEU A 158 20.46 -24.71 8.19
C LEU A 158 19.17 -25.47 8.53
N ILE A 159 18.21 -25.46 7.61
CA ILE A 159 16.92 -26.17 7.73
C ILE A 159 16.67 -27.00 6.47
N THR A 160 15.68 -27.87 6.51
CA THR A 160 15.24 -28.66 5.35
C THR A 160 14.40 -27.83 4.39
N VAL A 161 14.30 -28.26 3.12
CA VAL A 161 13.43 -27.62 2.12
C VAL A 161 11.97 -27.60 2.59
N ASP A 162 11.49 -28.68 3.20
CA ASP A 162 10.12 -28.76 3.74
C ASP A 162 9.90 -27.73 4.86
N GLU A 163 10.90 -27.50 5.72
CA GLU A 163 10.85 -26.46 6.75
C GLU A 163 10.85 -25.04 6.17
N VAL A 164 11.57 -24.80 5.06
CA VAL A 164 11.50 -23.51 4.33
C VAL A 164 10.09 -23.29 3.79
N ILE A 165 9.50 -24.29 3.13
CA ILE A 165 8.14 -24.20 2.57
C ILE A 165 7.12 -23.96 3.68
N ALA A 166 7.24 -24.69 4.79
CA ALA A 166 6.38 -24.53 5.95
C ALA A 166 6.50 -23.11 6.54
N ALA A 167 7.73 -22.61 6.73
CA ALA A 167 7.95 -21.27 7.25
C ALA A 167 7.38 -20.18 6.33
N HIS A 168 7.57 -20.31 5.01
CA HIS A 168 7.09 -19.34 4.02
C HIS A 168 5.56 -19.33 3.86
N SER A 169 4.89 -20.44 4.10
CA SER A 169 3.43 -20.56 3.98
C SER A 169 2.66 -20.43 5.29
N ALA A 170 3.35 -20.42 6.43
CA ALA A 170 2.73 -20.48 7.76
C ALA A 170 1.97 -19.20 8.16
N GLN A 171 2.41 -18.03 7.69
CA GLN A 171 1.94 -16.73 8.19
C GLN A 171 1.22 -15.91 7.11
N TRP A 172 0.34 -15.02 7.57
CA TRP A 172 -0.24 -13.97 6.73
C TRP A 172 0.78 -12.86 6.53
N LEU A 173 1.14 -12.60 5.28
CA LEU A 173 2.04 -11.52 4.89
C LEU A 173 1.24 -10.26 4.56
N ASP A 174 1.58 -9.12 5.16
CA ASP A 174 0.98 -7.83 4.81
C ASP A 174 1.68 -7.26 3.57
N VAL A 175 0.92 -6.85 2.55
CA VAL A 175 1.48 -6.20 1.36
C VAL A 175 1.91 -4.77 1.70
N LEU A 176 3.22 -4.55 1.76
CA LEU A 176 3.80 -3.26 2.17
C LEU A 176 3.83 -2.22 1.04
N MET A 177 3.93 -2.67 -0.21
CA MET A 177 4.03 -1.84 -1.41
C MET A 177 3.62 -2.64 -2.65
N VAL A 178 2.92 -2.00 -3.59
CA VAL A 178 2.70 -2.55 -4.94
C VAL A 178 3.44 -1.66 -5.94
N GLY A 179 4.48 -2.20 -6.55
CA GLY A 179 5.23 -1.51 -7.61
C GLY A 179 4.58 -1.71 -8.98
N SER A 180 4.60 -0.67 -9.81
CA SER A 180 4.21 -0.74 -11.22
C SER A 180 5.33 -1.38 -12.06
N ARG A 181 5.49 -2.71 -11.95
CA ARG A 181 6.04 -3.65 -12.97
C ARG A 181 6.45 -5.04 -12.45
N ARG A 182 6.34 -5.30 -11.14
CA ARG A 182 6.40 -6.63 -10.49
C ARG A 182 6.22 -6.37 -8.99
N ALA A 183 5.32 -7.08 -8.34
CA ALA A 183 5.22 -7.03 -6.88
C ALA A 183 6.56 -7.49 -6.29
N ILE A 184 7.20 -6.65 -5.48
CA ILE A 184 8.30 -7.07 -4.62
C ILE A 184 7.64 -7.50 -3.32
N LEU A 185 7.57 -8.81 -3.11
CA LEU A 185 7.21 -9.41 -1.83
C LEU A 185 8.52 -9.51 -1.03
N ILE A 186 8.53 -8.98 0.19
CA ILE A 186 9.64 -9.12 1.14
C ILE A 186 9.23 -10.17 2.17
#